data_AF-A0A8C8IDB3-F1
#
_entry.id   AF-A0A8C8IDB3-F1
#
_cell.length_a   1.000
_cell.length_b   1.000
_cell.length_c   1.000
_cell.angle_alpha   90.00
_cell.angle_beta   90.00
_cell.angle_gamma   90.00
#
_symmetry.space_group_name_H-M   'P 1'
#
loop_
_entity.id
_entity.type
_entity.pdbx_description
1 polymer ?
#
loop_
_entity_poly.entity_id
_entity_poly.type
_entity_poly.pdbx_seq_one_letter_code
_entity_poly.pdbx_strand_id
1 'polypeptide(L)'
;MVLCSPQNPLQDGSLKPASRPLSPLPPSRTYDANIPGDFYYHLSRKPISIIKSQLHRNCSTLIRPPNLNGTDNETWCDWVPFDQDNYKTLFGAVDNSFLVAYAIGMFFSGIFGERVPLRYYLTIGMLLSGLFTCLLGLGFYLNIHSIWYYAFFQAMNGLVQTTGWPAVVACVGNWFGKGKRGFIMGVWNSHTSVGNILGSLIAGVFVSSDWGMSFIVPGIIIASTGVLCFFFLVESESDLLARILKASQTLVRTMLIVVYGQEDNEKEPLLQNSSSNEEIFSSPGQSNSISSEPAEEHTKAISFCGALRIPGVMEFSLCLLFAKLVSYTFLYWLPLYIANVAHFDPKEAGDMSTLFDVGGIVGGIVAGLVSDQTGGRASTCCVMLILAAPMVTPGPFIVSLRMLLVCGALVNGPYALITTAVSADLGTHESLRGNSRALSTVTAIIDGTGSIGAALGPLLAGLISPTGWNNVFFMLITADILACLLLSRLVYKEVRGWCGHSPRHRG
;
A
#
# COMPACT_ATOMS: atom_id res chain seq x y z
N MET A 1 -52.28 22.71 -18.24
CA MET A 1 -53.50 22.18 -17.59
C MET A 1 -53.02 21.12 -16.62
N VAL A 2 -52.81 21.39 -15.33
CA VAL A 2 -53.65 22.12 -14.36
C VAL A 2 -52.92 23.35 -13.81
N LEU A 3 -53.65 24.46 -13.75
CA LEU A 3 -53.28 25.76 -13.18
C LEU A 3 -53.68 25.78 -11.70
N CYS A 4 -52.84 26.34 -10.83
CA CYS A 4 -53.30 27.00 -9.60
C CYS A 4 -52.45 28.27 -9.39
N SER A 5 -53.15 29.40 -9.36
CA SER A 5 -52.66 30.77 -9.12
C SER A 5 -52.69 31.09 -7.60
N PRO A 6 -52.12 32.23 -7.15
CA PRO A 6 -51.60 32.42 -5.80
C PRO A 6 -52.63 32.98 -4.80
N GLN A 7 -52.38 32.75 -3.51
CA GLN A 7 -52.96 33.52 -2.42
C GLN A 7 -51.88 33.83 -1.38
N ASN A 8 -51.60 35.12 -1.19
CA ASN A 8 -51.12 35.70 0.07
C ASN A 8 -52.34 36.40 0.70
N PRO A 9 -52.45 36.45 2.03
CA PRO A 9 -52.25 37.76 2.64
C PRO A 9 -51.67 37.77 4.08
N LEU A 10 -51.17 38.96 4.42
CA LEU A 10 -51.01 39.58 5.75
C LEU A 10 -49.68 39.41 6.53
N GLN A 11 -49.10 40.59 6.73
CA GLN A 11 -47.99 40.96 7.60
C GLN A 11 -48.37 40.77 9.07
N ASP A 12 -47.44 40.25 9.87
CA ASP A 12 -47.30 40.69 11.26
C ASP A 12 -45.81 40.94 11.56
N GLY A 13 -45.57 42.09 12.18
CA GLY A 13 -44.24 42.66 12.38
C GLY A 13 -43.61 42.14 13.67
N SER A 14 -42.44 41.53 13.55
CA SER A 14 -41.50 41.39 14.65
C SER A 14 -40.09 41.55 14.12
N LEU A 15 -39.48 42.72 14.38
CA LEU A 15 -38.06 42.96 14.15
C LEU A 15 -37.24 42.00 15.00
N LYS A 16 -36.63 40.99 14.36
CA LYS A 16 -35.47 40.27 14.90
C LYS A 16 -34.21 40.77 14.18
N PRO A 17 -33.09 41.02 14.89
CA PRO A 17 -31.87 41.50 14.25
C PRO A 17 -31.31 40.42 13.31
N ALA A 18 -31.04 40.82 12.08
CA ALA A 18 -30.52 39.96 11.03
C ALA A 18 -29.07 39.54 11.33
N SER A 19 -28.88 38.33 11.85
CA SER A 19 -27.62 37.62 11.72
C SER A 19 -27.54 37.06 10.30
N ARG A 20 -26.75 37.70 9.44
CA ARG A 20 -26.36 37.11 8.14
C ARG A 20 -25.68 35.76 8.43
N PRO A 21 -26.17 34.62 7.93
CA PRO A 21 -25.35 33.43 7.87
C PRO A 21 -24.19 33.72 6.91
N LEU A 22 -22.95 33.49 7.33
CA LEU A 22 -21.82 33.44 6.40
C LEU A 22 -22.20 32.47 5.28
N SER A 23 -22.11 32.94 4.04
CA SER A 23 -22.18 32.08 2.86
C SER A 23 -21.17 30.93 3.03
N PRO A 24 -21.54 29.67 2.76
CA PRO A 24 -20.57 28.59 2.77
C PRO A 24 -19.51 28.90 1.70
N LEU A 25 -18.24 28.88 2.11
CA LEU A 25 -17.10 28.96 1.20
C LEU A 25 -17.29 27.90 0.10
N PRO A 26 -16.95 28.22 -1.16
CA PRO A 26 -17.04 27.25 -2.25
C PRO A 26 -16.17 26.03 -1.92
N PRO A 27 -16.54 24.82 -2.35
CA PRO A 27 -15.73 23.63 -2.12
C PRO A 27 -14.31 23.90 -2.64
N SER A 28 -13.33 23.63 -1.78
CA SER A 28 -11.90 23.77 -2.07
C SER A 28 -11.58 23.07 -3.39
N ARG A 29 -10.89 23.80 -4.28
CA ARG A 29 -10.29 23.20 -5.48
C ARG A 29 -9.39 22.05 -5.01
N THR A 30 -9.71 20.84 -5.45
CA THR A 30 -8.82 19.67 -5.37
C THR A 30 -7.56 19.99 -6.16
N TYR A 31 -6.47 20.32 -5.47
CA TYR A 31 -5.14 20.36 -6.08
C TYR A 31 -4.62 18.93 -6.14
N ASP A 32 -4.12 18.52 -7.31
CA ASP A 32 -3.62 17.16 -7.57
C ASP A 32 -2.50 16.80 -6.60
N ALA A 33 -2.77 15.82 -5.72
CA ALA A 33 -1.80 15.32 -4.75
C ALA A 33 -0.75 14.45 -5.45
N ASN A 34 0.42 15.01 -5.72
CA ASN A 34 1.61 14.22 -6.05
C ASN A 34 2.07 13.50 -4.78
N ILE A 35 1.61 12.26 -4.57
CA ILE A 35 2.14 11.36 -3.54
C ILE A 35 3.12 10.39 -4.23
N PRO A 36 4.43 10.70 -4.27
CA PRO A 36 5.37 10.00 -5.17
C PRO A 36 5.96 8.72 -4.58
N GLY A 37 5.73 8.41 -3.30
CA GLY A 37 6.57 7.46 -2.55
C GLY A 37 6.27 5.97 -2.80
N ASP A 38 5.00 5.56 -2.75
CA ASP A 38 4.66 4.13 -2.62
C ASP A 38 4.98 3.30 -3.86
N PHE A 39 4.89 3.92 -5.02
CA PHE A 39 5.26 3.37 -6.32
C PHE A 39 6.63 2.67 -6.30
N TYR A 40 7.61 3.28 -5.64
CA TYR A 40 9.00 2.83 -5.72
C TYR A 40 9.30 1.64 -4.81
N TYR A 41 8.58 1.44 -3.69
CA TYR A 41 8.80 0.24 -2.86
C TYR A 41 8.58 -1.06 -3.64
N HIS A 42 7.56 -1.08 -4.49
CA HIS A 42 7.20 -2.23 -5.33
C HIS A 42 8.28 -2.60 -6.36
N LEU A 43 9.17 -1.65 -6.71
CA LEU A 43 10.29 -1.87 -7.61
C LEU A 43 11.23 -2.99 -7.14
N SER A 44 11.37 -3.16 -5.82
CA SER A 44 12.27 -4.16 -5.21
C SER A 44 11.67 -5.56 -5.04
N ARG A 45 10.35 -5.72 -5.21
CA ARG A 45 9.65 -6.98 -4.86
C ARG A 45 9.75 -8.04 -5.94
N LYS A 46 9.70 -7.64 -7.21
CA LYS A 46 9.70 -8.55 -8.37
C LYS A 46 11.09 -8.99 -8.88
N PRO A 47 12.21 -8.26 -8.69
CA PRO A 47 13.53 -8.72 -9.12
C PRO A 47 13.90 -10.14 -8.67
N ILE A 48 13.55 -10.52 -7.44
CA ILE A 48 13.90 -11.86 -6.93
C ILE A 48 13.24 -12.98 -7.74
N SER A 49 12.03 -12.78 -8.28
CA SER A 49 11.33 -13.82 -9.05
C SER A 49 11.95 -14.07 -10.41
N ILE A 50 12.61 -13.06 -10.99
CA ILE A 50 13.32 -13.18 -12.27
C ILE A 50 14.68 -13.85 -12.07
N ILE A 51 15.46 -13.45 -11.07
CA ILE A 51 16.80 -14.02 -10.87
C ILE A 51 16.79 -15.50 -10.50
N LYS A 52 15.68 -16.05 -9.96
CA LYS A 52 15.57 -17.48 -9.63
C LYS A 52 15.94 -18.37 -10.80
N SER A 53 15.56 -17.97 -12.01
CA SER A 53 15.87 -18.70 -13.25
C SER A 53 17.37 -18.66 -13.62
N GLN A 54 18.15 -17.75 -13.04
CA GLN A 54 19.59 -17.65 -13.24
C GLN A 54 20.41 -18.22 -12.07
N LEU A 55 19.84 -18.25 -10.86
CA LEU A 55 20.42 -18.87 -9.67
C LEU A 55 20.46 -20.40 -9.77
N HIS A 56 19.49 -21.00 -10.45
CA HIS A 56 19.43 -22.42 -10.75
C HIS A 56 18.99 -22.61 -12.22
N ARG A 57 19.92 -22.96 -13.10
CA ARG A 57 19.71 -23.08 -14.54
C ARG A 57 20.21 -24.44 -15.05
N ASN A 58 19.60 -24.94 -16.12
CA ASN A 58 20.08 -26.16 -16.77
C ASN A 58 21.32 -25.86 -17.62
N CYS A 59 22.51 -26.21 -17.12
CA CYS A 59 23.79 -25.92 -17.74
C CYS A 59 24.21 -26.95 -18.81
N SER A 60 23.36 -27.94 -19.12
CA SER A 60 23.67 -29.03 -20.08
C SER A 60 23.96 -28.54 -21.51
N THR A 61 23.51 -27.34 -21.87
CA THR A 61 23.73 -26.72 -23.19
C THR A 61 24.94 -25.77 -23.25
N LEU A 62 25.59 -25.50 -22.10
CA LEU A 62 26.73 -24.58 -22.01
C LEU A 62 28.06 -25.33 -22.10
N ILE A 63 29.05 -24.70 -22.74
CA ILE A 63 30.41 -25.25 -22.86
C ILE A 63 31.06 -25.26 -21.48
N ARG A 64 31.31 -26.47 -20.96
CA ARG A 64 31.97 -26.66 -19.65
C ARG A 64 33.42 -26.14 -19.68
N PRO A 65 33.84 -25.34 -18.68
CA PRO A 65 35.23 -24.95 -18.53
C PRO A 65 36.14 -26.17 -18.31
N PRO A 66 37.33 -26.23 -18.94
CA PRO A 66 38.22 -27.40 -18.91
C PRO A 66 38.78 -27.76 -17.52
N ASN A 67 38.56 -26.92 -16.50
CA ASN A 67 39.14 -27.06 -15.15
C ASN A 67 38.18 -27.64 -14.09
N LEU A 68 36.95 -28.02 -14.45
CA LEU A 68 35.96 -28.57 -13.50
C LEU A 68 35.97 -30.10 -13.49
N ASN A 69 36.66 -30.69 -12.51
CA ASN A 69 36.75 -32.13 -12.27
C ASN A 69 35.59 -32.65 -11.38
N GLY A 70 34.34 -32.47 -11.83
CA GLY A 70 33.12 -32.93 -11.14
C GLY A 70 32.24 -33.83 -12.01
N THR A 71 31.55 -34.79 -11.40
CA THR A 71 30.61 -35.72 -12.06
C THR A 71 29.24 -35.11 -12.37
N ASP A 72 28.89 -33.95 -11.81
CA ASP A 72 27.61 -33.29 -12.05
C ASP A 72 27.62 -32.50 -13.36
N ASN A 73 27.03 -33.10 -14.39
CA ASN A 73 26.97 -32.57 -15.75
C ASN A 73 25.93 -31.47 -15.95
N GLU A 74 24.95 -31.31 -15.06
CA GLU A 74 23.76 -30.50 -15.33
C GLU A 74 23.70 -29.15 -14.58
N THR A 75 24.31 -29.01 -13.40
CA THR A 75 24.14 -27.86 -12.50
C THR A 75 25.43 -27.13 -12.12
N TRP A 76 26.55 -27.40 -12.82
CA TRP A 76 27.87 -26.85 -12.49
C TRP A 76 27.96 -25.30 -12.54
N CYS A 77 27.01 -24.63 -13.17
CA CYS A 77 26.96 -23.18 -13.33
C CYS A 77 25.96 -22.48 -12.39
N ASP A 78 25.40 -23.22 -11.42
CA ASP A 78 24.44 -22.71 -10.45
C ASP A 78 25.10 -21.96 -9.29
N TRP A 79 24.30 -21.14 -8.61
CA TRP A 79 24.75 -20.31 -7.50
C TRP A 79 24.48 -20.96 -6.15
N VAL A 80 25.53 -21.36 -5.43
CA VAL A 80 25.41 -21.89 -4.05
C VAL A 80 24.75 -20.84 -3.14
N PRO A 81 23.70 -21.17 -2.36
CA PRO A 81 23.23 -22.51 -1.96
C PRO A 81 22.02 -23.07 -2.75
N PHE A 82 21.74 -22.54 -3.94
CA PHE A 82 20.59 -22.92 -4.78
C PHE A 82 20.94 -23.98 -5.84
N ASP A 83 22.11 -24.60 -5.73
CA ASP A 83 22.67 -25.61 -6.63
C ASP A 83 22.07 -27.02 -6.44
N GLN A 84 21.41 -27.27 -5.31
CA GLN A 84 20.86 -28.58 -4.96
C GLN A 84 19.39 -28.75 -5.39
N ASP A 85 18.91 -29.99 -5.44
CA ASP A 85 17.53 -30.35 -5.82
C ASP A 85 16.44 -29.68 -4.97
N ASN A 86 16.78 -29.22 -3.77
CA ASN A 86 15.87 -28.51 -2.87
C ASN A 86 15.75 -27.00 -3.17
N TYR A 87 16.32 -26.49 -4.27
CA TYR A 87 16.34 -25.08 -4.64
C TYR A 87 14.96 -24.42 -4.65
N LYS A 88 13.90 -25.14 -5.10
CA LYS A 88 12.53 -24.61 -5.10
C LYS A 88 12.04 -24.30 -3.68
N THR A 89 12.33 -25.19 -2.74
CA THR A 89 12.01 -24.98 -1.32
C THR A 89 12.82 -23.83 -0.75
N LEU A 90 14.11 -23.71 -1.11
CA LEU A 90 14.97 -22.61 -0.66
C LEU A 90 14.52 -21.25 -1.21
N PHE A 91 14.15 -21.16 -2.49
CA PHE A 91 13.55 -19.96 -3.08
C PHE A 91 12.27 -19.56 -2.35
N GLY A 92 11.38 -20.53 -2.10
CA GLY A 92 10.17 -20.30 -1.31
C GLY A 92 10.48 -19.80 0.11
N ALA A 93 11.53 -20.32 0.76
CA ALA A 93 11.94 -19.89 2.09
C ALA A 93 12.49 -18.45 2.11
N VAL A 94 13.29 -18.06 1.10
CA VAL A 94 13.81 -16.69 0.98
C VAL A 94 12.68 -15.70 0.70
N ASP A 95 11.76 -16.01 -0.21
CA ASP A 95 10.57 -15.17 -0.43
C ASP A 95 9.77 -15.00 0.85
N ASN A 96 9.54 -16.13 1.55
CA ASN A 96 8.77 -16.16 2.78
C ASN A 96 9.43 -15.34 3.91
N SER A 97 10.77 -15.29 3.96
CA SER A 97 11.48 -14.47 4.95
C SER A 97 11.13 -12.97 4.83
N PHE A 98 11.03 -12.45 3.61
CA PHE A 98 10.55 -11.09 3.36
C PHE A 98 9.07 -10.95 3.73
N LEU A 99 8.23 -11.86 3.23
CA LEU A 99 6.78 -11.74 3.29
C LEU A 99 6.22 -11.91 4.71
N VAL A 100 6.76 -12.83 5.51
CA VAL A 100 6.38 -13.00 6.92
C VAL A 100 6.83 -11.79 7.74
N ALA A 101 8.06 -11.32 7.51
CA ALA A 101 8.58 -10.15 8.21
C ALA A 101 7.74 -8.90 7.90
N TYR A 102 7.35 -8.72 6.63
CA TYR A 102 6.39 -7.69 6.21
C TYR A 102 5.01 -7.87 6.88
N ALA A 103 4.45 -9.09 6.87
CA ALA A 103 3.15 -9.35 7.49
C ALA A 103 3.13 -9.02 8.99
N ILE A 104 4.17 -9.42 9.73
CA ILE A 104 4.34 -9.09 11.15
C ILE A 104 4.46 -7.57 11.31
N GLY A 105 5.35 -6.93 10.53
CA GLY A 105 5.60 -5.50 10.62
C GLY A 105 4.36 -4.65 10.34
N MET A 106 3.46 -5.08 9.43
CA MET A 106 2.22 -4.36 9.11
C MET A 106 1.30 -4.15 10.31
N PHE A 107 1.22 -5.12 11.23
CA PHE A 107 0.40 -4.99 12.44
C PHE A 107 0.96 -3.95 13.42
N PHE A 108 2.28 -3.73 13.41
CA PHE A 108 2.93 -2.74 14.27
C PHE A 108 3.09 -1.38 13.59
N SER A 109 3.32 -1.36 12.29
CA SER A 109 3.61 -0.17 11.50
C SER A 109 2.52 0.89 11.62
N GLY A 110 1.25 0.48 11.63
CA GLY A 110 0.13 1.41 11.84
C GLY A 110 0.22 2.18 13.17
N ILE A 111 0.67 1.52 14.25
CA ILE A 111 0.82 2.14 15.58
C ILE A 111 1.98 3.14 15.57
N PHE A 112 3.09 2.82 14.90
CA PHE A 112 4.25 3.70 14.80
C PHE A 112 4.00 4.90 13.88
N GLY A 113 3.34 4.68 12.75
CA GLY A 113 2.99 5.72 11.78
C GLY A 113 2.06 6.80 12.33
N GLU A 114 1.28 6.49 13.38
CA GLU A 114 0.44 7.47 14.08
C GLU A 114 1.20 8.35 15.09
N ARG A 115 2.40 7.92 15.52
CA ARG A 115 3.18 8.60 16.57
C ARG A 115 4.37 9.39 16.04
N VAL A 116 4.78 9.12 14.80
CA VAL A 116 5.91 9.74 14.14
C VAL A 116 5.39 10.58 12.98
N PRO A 117 5.89 11.81 12.76
CA PRO A 117 5.45 12.60 11.62
C PRO A 117 5.72 11.85 10.31
N LEU A 118 4.73 11.83 9.42
CA LEU A 118 4.70 10.91 8.28
C LEU A 118 5.90 11.07 7.36
N ARG A 119 6.35 12.31 7.19
CA ARG A 119 7.54 12.68 6.41
C ARG A 119 8.79 11.93 6.84
N TYR A 120 9.07 11.89 8.15
CA TYR A 120 10.25 11.18 8.66
C TYR A 120 10.05 9.67 8.61
N TYR A 121 8.84 9.20 8.93
CA TYR A 121 8.51 7.78 8.93
C TYR A 121 8.72 7.14 7.53
N LEU A 122 8.18 7.77 6.49
CA LEU A 122 8.31 7.31 5.10
C LEU A 122 9.76 7.43 4.60
N THR A 123 10.43 8.56 4.88
CA THR A 123 11.82 8.79 4.43
C THR A 123 12.77 7.73 4.98
N ILE A 124 12.73 7.48 6.29
CA ILE A 124 13.61 6.50 6.94
C ILE A 124 13.31 5.10 6.41
N GLY A 125 12.03 4.78 6.22
CA GLY A 125 11.58 3.54 5.60
C GLY A 125 12.17 3.32 4.21
N MET A 126 12.08 4.31 3.33
CA MET A 126 12.60 4.21 1.96
C MET A 126 14.13 4.10 1.94
N LEU A 127 14.83 4.90 2.75
CA LEU A 127 16.30 4.84 2.83
C LEU A 127 16.81 3.47 3.31
N LEU A 128 16.23 2.95 4.39
CA LEU A 128 16.60 1.64 4.93
C LEU A 128 16.19 0.50 3.99
N SER A 129 15.05 0.61 3.31
CA SER A 129 14.64 -0.39 2.31
C SER A 129 15.59 -0.41 1.11
N GLY A 130 16.00 0.77 0.62
CA GLY A 130 17.01 0.89 -0.42
C GLY A 130 18.35 0.30 0.02
N LEU A 131 18.80 0.59 1.24
CA LEU A 131 20.02 0.02 1.82
C LEU A 131 19.98 -1.51 1.88
N PHE A 132 18.94 -2.10 2.47
CA PHE A 132 18.83 -3.56 2.59
C PHE A 132 18.67 -4.27 1.24
N THR A 133 17.99 -3.63 0.28
CA THR A 133 17.89 -4.13 -1.10
C THR A 133 19.27 -4.10 -1.78
N CYS A 134 20.05 -3.03 -1.63
CA CYS A 134 21.42 -2.97 -2.15
C CYS A 134 22.34 -4.01 -1.48
N LEU A 135 22.22 -4.20 -0.17
CA LEU A 135 22.98 -5.23 0.55
C LEU A 135 22.66 -6.62 0.03
N LEU A 136 21.39 -6.94 -0.24
CA LEU A 136 21.02 -8.22 -0.87
C LEU A 136 21.76 -8.43 -2.22
N GLY A 137 21.82 -7.39 -3.06
CA GLY A 137 22.54 -7.44 -4.34
C GLY A 137 24.06 -7.51 -4.23
N LEU A 138 24.64 -6.91 -3.19
CA LEU A 138 26.08 -7.02 -2.89
C LEU A 138 26.52 -8.45 -2.59
N GLY A 139 25.59 -9.35 -2.23
CA GLY A 139 25.87 -10.79 -2.08
C GLY A 139 26.51 -11.42 -3.32
N PHE A 140 26.18 -10.93 -4.51
CA PHE A 140 26.83 -11.33 -5.77
C PHE A 140 28.31 -10.93 -5.81
N TYR A 141 28.61 -9.63 -5.65
CA TYR A 141 29.98 -9.11 -5.75
C TYR A 141 30.90 -9.58 -4.62
N LEU A 142 30.32 -9.85 -3.44
CA LEU A 142 31.04 -10.37 -2.29
C LEU A 142 31.17 -11.90 -2.28
N ASN A 143 30.64 -12.60 -3.30
CA ASN A 143 30.62 -14.07 -3.41
C ASN A 143 30.11 -14.76 -2.13
N ILE A 144 28.95 -14.32 -1.62
CA ILE A 144 28.36 -14.86 -0.39
C ILE A 144 27.46 -16.05 -0.72
N HIS A 145 27.83 -17.23 -0.23
CA HIS A 145 27.14 -18.50 -0.46
C HIS A 145 26.32 -19.01 0.74
N SER A 146 25.80 -18.10 1.57
CA SER A 146 25.02 -18.44 2.77
C SER A 146 23.55 -18.09 2.61
N ILE A 147 22.65 -19.06 2.78
CA ILE A 147 21.19 -18.85 2.72
C ILE A 147 20.71 -17.83 3.77
N TRP A 148 21.35 -17.84 4.94
CA TRP A 148 21.01 -16.96 6.06
C TRP A 148 21.29 -15.50 5.77
N TYR A 149 22.29 -15.21 4.92
CA TYR A 149 22.54 -13.85 4.46
C TYR A 149 21.35 -13.31 3.67
N TYR A 150 20.91 -14.07 2.66
CA TYR A 150 19.77 -13.68 1.82
C TYR A 150 18.47 -13.58 2.63
N ALA A 151 18.22 -14.55 3.51
CA ALA A 151 17.04 -14.56 4.38
C ALA A 151 17.03 -13.39 5.38
N PHE A 152 18.19 -13.05 5.98
CA PHE A 152 18.30 -11.95 6.94
C PHE A 152 18.01 -10.60 6.29
N PHE A 153 18.66 -10.29 5.16
CA PHE A 153 18.44 -9.02 4.47
C PHE A 153 17.04 -8.91 3.87
N GLN A 154 16.46 -10.03 3.40
CA GLN A 154 15.06 -10.06 3.00
C GLN A 154 14.10 -9.78 4.16
N ALA A 155 14.32 -10.38 5.33
CA ALA A 155 13.50 -10.12 6.51
C ALA A 155 13.60 -8.65 6.96
N MET A 156 14.81 -8.08 6.99
CA MET A 156 15.00 -6.67 7.36
C MET A 156 14.35 -5.73 6.34
N ASN A 157 14.50 -6.01 5.04
CA ASN A 157 13.84 -5.24 3.99
C ASN A 157 12.30 -5.33 4.14
N GLY A 158 11.76 -6.53 4.40
CA GLY A 158 10.34 -6.77 4.63
C GLY A 158 9.79 -5.93 5.78
N LEU A 159 10.44 -5.94 6.95
CA LEU A 159 10.03 -5.14 8.11
C LEU A 159 9.99 -3.64 7.79
N VAL A 160 11.05 -3.13 7.16
CA VAL A 160 11.17 -1.71 6.87
C VAL A 160 10.18 -1.25 5.78
N GLN A 161 9.88 -2.08 4.78
CA GLN A 161 8.90 -1.74 3.74
C GLN A 161 7.48 -1.58 4.25
N THR A 162 7.16 -2.08 5.44
CA THR A 162 5.81 -1.89 6.04
C THR A 162 5.48 -0.42 6.31
N THR A 163 6.51 0.43 6.41
CA THR A 163 6.36 1.89 6.61
C THR A 163 5.58 2.60 5.49
N GLY A 164 5.55 2.04 4.27
CA GLY A 164 4.93 2.67 3.10
C GLY A 164 3.40 2.61 3.12
N TRP A 165 2.83 1.40 3.13
CA TRP A 165 1.41 1.20 2.83
C TRP A 165 0.44 1.92 3.79
N PRO A 166 0.54 1.76 5.14
CA PRO A 166 -0.39 2.42 6.07
C PRO A 166 -0.27 3.94 6.02
N ALA A 167 0.96 4.44 5.83
CA ALA A 167 1.26 5.87 5.74
C ALA A 167 0.57 6.50 4.53
N VAL A 168 0.67 5.84 3.38
CA VAL A 168 0.16 6.39 2.13
C VAL A 168 -1.36 6.25 2.04
N VAL A 169 -1.94 5.15 2.53
CA VAL A 169 -3.41 5.03 2.61
C VAL A 169 -4.00 6.09 3.53
N ALA A 170 -3.36 6.39 4.67
CA ALA A 170 -3.79 7.47 5.55
C ALA A 170 -3.75 8.84 4.85
N CYS A 171 -2.70 9.12 4.05
CA CYS A 171 -2.68 10.29 3.19
C CYS A 171 -3.87 10.30 2.23
N VAL A 172 -3.98 9.30 1.35
CA VAL A 172 -5.01 9.27 0.30
C VAL A 172 -6.43 9.37 0.89
N GLY A 173 -6.69 8.72 2.02
CA GLY A 173 -7.97 8.80 2.73
C GLY A 173 -8.34 10.20 3.22
N ASN A 174 -7.36 11.04 3.53
CA ASN A 174 -7.59 12.43 3.95
C ASN A 174 -7.87 13.37 2.77
N TRP A 175 -7.34 13.07 1.59
CA TRP A 175 -7.46 13.92 0.39
C TRP A 175 -8.71 13.64 -0.43
N PHE A 176 -9.24 12.40 -0.41
CA PHE A 176 -10.40 12.03 -1.19
C PHE A 176 -11.67 11.86 -0.33
N GLY A 177 -12.66 12.70 -0.59
CA GLY A 177 -13.99 12.65 0.03
C GLY A 177 -14.77 11.36 -0.28
N LYS A 178 -16.06 11.30 0.11
CA LYS A 178 -16.90 10.09 0.00
C LYS A 178 -17.32 9.69 -1.43
N GLY A 179 -17.04 10.49 -2.46
CA GLY A 179 -17.53 10.25 -3.83
C GLY A 179 -16.57 9.45 -4.72
N LYS A 180 -17.09 8.47 -5.48
CA LYS A 180 -16.39 7.63 -6.50
C LYS A 180 -15.02 7.07 -6.04
N ARG A 181 -14.98 6.60 -4.79
CA ARG A 181 -13.75 6.08 -4.19
C ARG A 181 -13.20 4.86 -4.92
N GLY A 182 -14.04 3.99 -5.46
CA GLY A 182 -13.61 2.77 -6.14
C GLY A 182 -12.74 3.05 -7.36
N PHE A 183 -13.20 3.88 -8.28
CA PHE A 183 -12.45 4.22 -9.49
C PHE A 183 -11.14 4.96 -9.17
N ILE A 184 -11.20 5.98 -8.29
CA ILE A 184 -10.02 6.78 -7.93
C ILE A 184 -8.97 5.89 -7.26
N MET A 185 -9.39 5.07 -6.29
CA MET A 185 -8.51 4.15 -5.58
C MET A 185 -7.96 3.05 -6.50
N GLY A 186 -8.74 2.58 -7.49
CA GLY A 186 -8.28 1.62 -8.48
C GLY A 186 -7.20 2.19 -9.41
N VAL A 187 -7.38 3.43 -9.89
CA VAL A 187 -6.34 4.14 -10.66
C VAL A 187 -5.10 4.38 -9.81
N TRP A 188 -5.29 4.84 -8.57
CA TRP A 188 -4.19 5.06 -7.64
C TRP A 188 -3.40 3.75 -7.40
N ASN A 189 -4.08 2.66 -7.02
CA ASN A 189 -3.45 1.36 -6.75
C ASN A 189 -2.66 0.78 -7.93
N SER A 190 -2.91 1.26 -9.16
CA SER A 190 -2.16 0.83 -10.35
C SER A 190 -0.65 1.06 -10.19
N HIS A 191 -0.22 2.00 -9.34
CA HIS A 191 1.20 2.21 -9.03
C HIS A 191 1.89 0.92 -8.56
N THR A 192 1.20 0.04 -7.84
CA THR A 192 1.76 -1.23 -7.33
C THR A 192 2.24 -2.12 -8.47
N SER A 193 1.41 -2.25 -9.50
CA SER A 193 1.67 -3.03 -10.70
C SER A 193 2.72 -2.36 -11.59
N VAL A 194 2.69 -1.03 -11.72
CA VAL A 194 3.73 -0.31 -12.48
C VAL A 194 5.12 -0.50 -11.83
N GLY A 195 5.19 -0.47 -10.49
CA GLY A 195 6.42 -0.77 -9.74
C GLY A 195 6.93 -2.18 -10.01
N ASN A 196 6.04 -3.19 -10.00
CA ASN A 196 6.38 -4.57 -10.34
C ASN A 196 6.91 -4.70 -11.77
N ILE A 197 6.28 -4.02 -12.74
CA ILE A 197 6.70 -4.03 -14.15
C ILE A 197 8.12 -3.46 -14.27
N LEU A 198 8.38 -2.29 -13.70
CA LEU A 198 9.71 -1.69 -13.75
C LEU A 198 10.76 -2.55 -13.04
N GLY A 199 10.41 -3.14 -11.89
CA GLY A 199 11.30 -4.07 -11.19
C GLY A 199 11.63 -5.29 -12.05
N SER A 200 10.65 -5.75 -12.83
CA SER A 200 10.84 -6.85 -13.78
C SER A 200 11.79 -6.47 -14.91
N LEU A 201 11.55 -5.32 -15.54
CA LEU A 201 12.33 -4.84 -16.67
C LEU A 201 13.79 -4.57 -16.27
N ILE A 202 14.00 -3.92 -15.11
CA ILE A 202 15.35 -3.66 -14.58
C ILE A 202 16.06 -4.98 -14.29
N ALA A 203 15.41 -5.92 -13.59
CA ALA A 203 16.03 -7.20 -13.30
C ALA A 203 16.33 -7.99 -14.58
N GLY A 204 15.43 -7.98 -15.57
CA GLY A 204 15.63 -8.65 -16.86
C GLY A 204 16.86 -8.14 -17.65
N VAL A 205 17.24 -6.86 -17.49
CA VAL A 205 18.47 -6.32 -18.11
C VAL A 205 19.74 -6.93 -17.50
N PHE A 206 19.76 -7.12 -16.18
CA PHE A 206 20.94 -7.55 -15.45
C PHE A 206 20.97 -9.06 -15.15
N VAL A 207 19.85 -9.76 -15.33
CA VAL A 207 19.69 -11.15 -14.88
C VAL A 207 20.78 -12.09 -15.43
N SER A 208 21.16 -11.92 -16.70
CA SER A 208 22.09 -12.81 -17.39
C SER A 208 23.57 -12.43 -17.24
N SER A 209 23.87 -11.21 -16.75
CA SER A 209 25.24 -10.71 -16.56
C SER A 209 25.59 -10.65 -15.09
N ASP A 210 25.20 -9.56 -14.42
CA ASP A 210 25.45 -9.28 -13.01
C ASP A 210 24.12 -9.22 -12.25
N TRP A 211 23.58 -10.38 -11.87
CA TRP A 211 22.26 -10.44 -11.22
C TRP A 211 22.18 -9.62 -9.91
N GLY A 212 23.31 -9.30 -9.27
CA GLY A 212 23.36 -8.39 -8.13
C GLY A 212 22.84 -6.97 -8.45
N MET A 213 23.04 -6.49 -9.69
CA MET A 213 22.55 -5.19 -10.15
C MET A 213 21.02 -5.14 -10.25
N SER A 214 20.36 -6.29 -10.41
CA SER A 214 18.91 -6.42 -10.35
C SER A 214 18.32 -5.96 -9.01
N PHE A 215 19.12 -5.89 -7.94
CA PHE A 215 18.71 -5.34 -6.64
C PHE A 215 19.35 -3.99 -6.32
N ILE A 216 20.62 -3.79 -6.66
CA ILE A 216 21.33 -2.53 -6.36
C ILE A 216 20.65 -1.35 -7.08
N VAL A 217 20.29 -1.52 -8.36
CA VAL A 217 19.66 -0.43 -9.13
C VAL A 217 18.30 -0.05 -8.53
N PRO A 218 17.34 -0.99 -8.29
CA PRO A 218 16.12 -0.65 -7.57
C PRO A 218 16.35 -0.07 -6.17
N GLY A 219 17.33 -0.58 -5.42
CA GLY A 219 17.65 -0.09 -4.08
C GLY A 219 18.10 1.39 -4.08
N ILE A 220 18.94 1.78 -5.03
CA ILE A 220 19.38 3.18 -5.21
C ILE A 220 18.19 4.06 -5.59
N ILE A 221 17.31 3.61 -6.49
CA ILE A 221 16.11 4.36 -6.89
C ILE A 221 15.20 4.58 -5.68
N ILE A 222 14.94 3.54 -4.88
CA ILE A 222 14.11 3.63 -3.67
C ILE A 222 14.71 4.62 -2.66
N ALA A 223 16.01 4.52 -2.37
CA ALA A 223 16.68 5.43 -1.46
C ALA A 223 16.64 6.88 -1.96
N SER A 224 16.86 7.10 -3.26
CA SER A 224 16.82 8.42 -3.89
C SER A 224 15.42 9.03 -3.80
N THR A 225 14.37 8.24 -4.05
CA THR A 225 13.00 8.71 -3.83
C THR A 225 12.73 9.01 -2.36
N GLY A 226 13.27 8.24 -1.42
CA GLY A 226 13.19 8.56 0.01
C GLY A 226 13.70 9.97 0.32
N VAL A 227 14.84 10.36 -0.27
CA VAL A 227 15.38 11.73 -0.15
C VAL A 227 14.44 12.76 -0.79
N LEU A 228 13.87 12.46 -1.96
CA LEU A 228 12.90 13.37 -2.60
C LEU A 228 11.62 13.53 -1.76
N CYS A 229 11.08 12.44 -1.21
CA CYS A 229 9.97 12.46 -0.27
C CYS A 229 10.31 13.31 0.97
N PHE A 230 11.55 13.23 1.46
CA PHE A 230 11.97 14.11 2.53
C PHE A 230 11.85 15.58 2.15
N PHE A 231 12.23 16.02 0.95
CA PHE A 231 12.14 17.45 0.60
C PHE A 231 10.74 17.90 0.18
N PHE A 232 9.98 17.04 -0.49
CA PHE A 232 8.77 17.44 -1.23
C PHE A 232 7.45 16.88 -0.68
N LEU A 233 7.47 15.98 0.32
CA LEU A 233 6.22 15.45 0.87
C LEU A 233 5.45 16.52 1.66
N VAL A 234 4.22 16.79 1.21
CA VAL A 234 3.25 17.65 1.90
C VAL A 234 2.24 16.75 2.59
N GLU A 235 2.15 16.85 3.92
CA GLU A 235 1.38 15.92 4.77
C GLU A 235 -0.12 16.23 4.77
N SER A 236 -0.51 17.51 4.71
CA SER A 236 -1.91 17.94 4.63
C SER A 236 -2.06 19.36 4.08
N GLU A 237 -3.28 19.72 3.63
CA GLU A 237 -3.65 21.09 3.25
C GLU A 237 -3.42 22.10 4.38
N SER A 238 -3.63 21.69 5.65
CA SER A 238 -3.39 22.53 6.82
C SER A 238 -1.91 22.81 7.06
N ASP A 239 -1.03 21.87 6.76
CA ASP A 239 0.42 22.07 6.90
C ASP A 239 0.98 22.97 5.79
N LEU A 240 0.44 22.86 4.56
CA LEU A 240 0.74 23.79 3.47
C LEU A 240 0.28 25.21 3.81
N LEU A 241 -0.94 25.36 4.32
CA LEU A 241 -1.48 26.65 4.74
C LEU A 241 -0.67 27.22 5.92
N ALA A 242 -0.30 26.40 6.90
CA ALA A 242 0.55 26.80 8.03
C ALA A 242 1.95 27.23 7.57
N ARG A 243 2.54 26.58 6.57
CA ARG A 243 3.84 26.99 5.98
C ARG A 243 3.72 28.30 5.23
N ILE A 244 2.67 28.50 4.44
CA ILE A 244 2.40 29.77 3.74
C ILE A 244 2.18 30.89 4.76
N LEU A 245 1.39 30.64 5.80
CA LEU A 245 1.12 31.61 6.86
C LEU A 245 2.37 31.93 7.69
N LYS A 246 3.22 30.93 8.01
CA LYS A 246 4.51 31.16 8.67
C LYS A 246 5.46 31.95 7.78
N ALA A 247 5.59 31.61 6.50
CA ALA A 247 6.42 32.36 5.55
C ALA A 247 5.94 33.81 5.39
N SER A 248 4.62 34.01 5.32
CA SER A 248 3.98 35.33 5.35
C SER A 248 4.26 36.09 6.64
N GLN A 249 4.13 35.44 7.81
CA GLN A 249 4.43 36.05 9.10
C GLN A 249 5.92 36.38 9.25
N THR A 250 6.82 35.56 8.72
CA THR A 250 8.26 35.84 8.69
C THR A 250 8.55 37.03 7.78
N LEU A 251 7.94 37.12 6.60
CA LEU A 251 8.06 38.29 5.71
C LEU A 251 7.54 39.57 6.38
N VAL A 252 6.37 39.52 7.03
CA VAL A 252 5.83 40.66 7.78
C VAL A 252 6.75 41.03 8.94
N ARG A 253 7.29 40.05 9.68
CA ARG A 253 8.19 40.30 10.81
C ARG A 253 9.53 40.87 10.36
N THR A 254 10.09 40.39 9.26
CA THR A 254 11.31 40.96 8.65
C THR A 254 11.05 42.37 8.13
N MET A 255 9.89 42.62 7.52
CA MET A 255 9.49 43.97 7.09
C MET A 255 9.30 44.91 8.30
N LEU A 256 8.72 44.44 9.39
CA LEU A 256 8.55 45.20 10.63
C LEU A 256 9.90 45.52 11.30
N ILE A 257 10.85 44.58 11.28
CA ILE A 257 12.22 44.80 11.77
C ILE A 257 12.96 45.82 10.90
N VAL A 258 12.76 45.83 9.58
CA VAL A 258 13.32 46.87 8.70
C VAL A 258 12.68 48.24 8.94
N VAL A 259 11.39 48.28 9.32
CA VAL A 259 10.65 49.54 9.56
C VAL A 259 10.87 50.10 10.97
N TYR A 260 11.08 49.27 11.99
CA TYR A 260 11.21 49.69 13.40
C TYR A 260 12.59 49.40 14.03
N GLY A 261 13.51 48.74 13.33
CA GLY A 261 14.80 48.27 13.87
C GLY A 261 15.91 49.32 13.96
N GLN A 262 15.58 50.60 14.09
CA GLN A 262 16.57 51.65 14.21
C GLN A 262 16.20 52.59 15.36
N GLU A 263 16.39 52.12 16.59
CA GLU A 263 16.68 52.97 17.74
C GLU A 263 17.36 52.15 18.87
N ASP A 264 18.62 52.51 19.09
CA ASP A 264 19.43 52.52 20.30
C ASP A 264 19.90 51.23 21.02
N ASN A 265 21.21 51.07 20.81
CA ASN A 265 22.25 50.33 21.50
C ASN A 265 22.62 51.03 22.83
N GLU A 266 22.66 50.33 23.98
CA GLU A 266 23.75 50.43 24.98
C GLU A 266 23.53 49.54 26.24
N LYS A 267 24.48 48.60 26.44
CA LYS A 267 25.13 48.11 27.69
C LYS A 267 24.47 47.05 28.62
N GLU A 268 25.16 45.90 28.66
CA GLU A 268 25.19 44.66 29.48
C GLU A 268 25.47 44.83 31.02
N PRO A 269 25.64 43.76 31.87
CA PRO A 269 24.98 42.43 32.00
C PRO A 269 24.77 41.90 33.48
N LEU A 270 24.03 40.79 33.64
CA LEU A 270 24.11 39.68 34.63
C LEU A 270 24.14 39.92 36.18
N LEU A 271 23.10 39.45 36.91
CA LEU A 271 23.10 38.30 37.86
C LEU A 271 21.96 38.34 38.93
N GLN A 272 21.56 37.12 39.32
CA GLN A 272 20.97 36.68 40.60
C GLN A 272 19.44 36.68 40.81
N ASN A 273 18.90 35.45 40.77
CA ASN A 273 17.89 34.88 41.65
C ASN A 273 17.67 35.63 42.99
N SER A 274 16.41 35.88 43.36
CA SER A 274 15.63 35.05 44.30
C SER A 274 14.50 35.86 44.95
N SER A 275 13.30 35.27 44.91
CA SER A 275 12.20 35.33 45.89
C SER A 275 11.93 36.59 46.71
N SER A 276 10.63 36.92 46.71
CA SER A 276 9.77 37.34 47.82
C SER A 276 9.23 38.78 47.80
N ASN A 277 7.93 38.83 47.50
CA ASN A 277 6.84 39.58 48.11
C ASN A 277 6.98 41.09 48.34
N GLU A 278 6.08 41.85 47.67
CA GLU A 278 5.27 42.94 48.23
C GLU A 278 4.14 43.20 47.21
N GLU A 279 2.94 42.62 47.42
CA GLU A 279 1.73 43.28 47.93
C GLU A 279 1.34 44.59 47.21
N ILE A 280 0.13 44.62 46.64
CA ILE A 280 -0.99 45.55 46.96
C ILE A 280 -1.99 45.59 45.77
N PHE A 281 -3.17 45.00 45.99
CA PHE A 281 -4.49 45.66 45.94
C PHE A 281 -5.58 44.63 45.58
N SER A 282 -6.32 44.21 46.60
CA SER A 282 -7.51 43.37 46.49
C SER A 282 -8.76 44.24 46.31
N SER A 283 -9.64 43.83 45.40
CA SER A 283 -11.08 44.11 45.46
C SER A 283 -11.85 42.98 44.76
N PRO A 284 -12.91 42.41 45.38
CA PRO A 284 -13.63 41.27 44.84
C PRO A 284 -14.82 41.74 43.99
N GLY A 285 -14.95 41.19 42.78
CA GLY A 285 -16.10 41.45 41.91
C GLY A 285 -16.29 40.33 40.92
N GLN A 286 -17.31 39.50 41.14
CA GLN A 286 -17.79 38.46 40.23
C GLN A 286 -17.99 38.98 38.81
N SER A 287 -17.44 38.30 37.81
CA SER A 287 -18.16 37.99 36.57
C SER A 287 -17.40 36.95 35.73
N ASN A 288 -18.17 36.03 35.18
CA ASN A 288 -17.78 34.91 34.34
C ASN A 288 -16.76 35.26 33.26
N SER A 289 -15.61 34.59 33.25
CA SER A 289 -14.80 34.41 32.05
C SER A 289 -14.92 32.97 31.58
N ILE A 290 -15.66 32.80 30.49
CA ILE A 290 -15.67 31.60 29.66
C ILE A 290 -14.26 31.47 29.09
N SER A 291 -13.43 30.62 29.69
CA SER A 291 -12.25 30.06 29.02
C SER A 291 -12.75 29.02 28.03
N SER A 292 -13.07 29.46 26.82
CA SER A 292 -13.18 28.57 25.67
C SER A 292 -11.76 28.21 25.24
N GLU A 293 -11.15 27.25 25.95
CA GLU A 293 -10.10 26.46 25.33
C GLU A 293 -10.74 25.71 24.15
N PRO A 294 -10.18 25.80 22.92
CA PRO A 294 -10.57 24.86 21.88
C PRO A 294 -10.11 23.48 22.37
N ALA A 295 -11.05 22.68 22.86
CA ALA A 295 -10.83 21.29 23.14
C ALA A 295 -10.35 20.63 21.84
N GLU A 296 -9.04 20.43 21.68
CA GLU A 296 -8.53 19.41 20.78
C GLU A 296 -9.14 18.10 21.26
N GLU A 297 -10.17 17.65 20.55
CA GLU A 297 -10.85 16.39 20.78
C GLU A 297 -9.81 15.28 20.56
N HIS A 298 -9.10 14.91 21.63
CA HIS A 298 -8.13 13.81 21.65
C HIS A 298 -8.88 12.52 21.32
N THR A 299 -9.03 12.24 20.02
CA THR A 299 -9.76 11.10 19.52
C THR A 299 -8.96 9.87 19.90
N LYS A 300 -9.45 9.11 20.88
CA LYS A 300 -8.79 7.93 21.40
C LYS A 300 -8.65 6.90 20.28
N ALA A 301 -7.44 6.38 20.06
CA ALA A 301 -7.20 5.34 19.07
C ALA A 301 -8.06 4.11 19.39
N ILE A 302 -8.58 3.46 18.35
CA ILE A 302 -9.45 2.28 18.49
C ILE A 302 -8.57 1.07 18.79
N SER A 303 -8.99 0.23 19.75
CA SER A 303 -8.30 -1.03 20.03
C SER A 303 -8.47 -2.01 18.87
N PHE A 304 -7.44 -2.82 18.60
CA PHE A 304 -7.45 -3.88 17.58
C PHE A 304 -8.72 -4.76 17.62
N CYS A 305 -9.14 -5.19 18.81
CA CYS A 305 -10.37 -5.98 19.00
C CYS A 305 -11.65 -5.20 18.65
N GLY A 306 -11.65 -3.88 18.85
CA GLY A 306 -12.75 -3.00 18.45
C GLY A 306 -12.87 -2.90 16.93
N ALA A 307 -11.74 -2.84 16.22
CA ALA A 307 -11.72 -2.77 14.76
C ALA A 307 -12.19 -4.10 14.11
N LEU A 308 -11.83 -5.27 14.68
CA LEU A 308 -12.31 -6.57 14.19
C LEU A 308 -13.83 -6.77 14.34
N ARG A 309 -14.48 -6.03 15.25
CA ARG A 309 -15.94 -6.11 15.46
C ARG A 309 -16.74 -5.31 14.43
N ILE A 310 -16.08 -4.51 13.58
CA ILE A 310 -16.75 -3.74 12.54
C ILE A 310 -17.30 -4.73 11.49
N PRO A 311 -18.61 -4.67 11.17
CA PRO A 311 -19.20 -5.58 10.19
C PRO A 311 -18.49 -5.50 8.83
N GLY A 312 -18.08 -6.65 8.28
CA GLY A 312 -17.40 -6.74 6.99
C GLY A 312 -15.87 -6.75 7.08
N VAL A 313 -15.25 -6.25 8.17
CA VAL A 313 -13.78 -6.25 8.29
C VAL A 313 -13.23 -7.67 8.26
N MET A 314 -13.81 -8.60 9.02
CA MET A 314 -13.34 -9.99 9.04
C MET A 314 -13.53 -10.70 7.71
N GLU A 315 -14.69 -10.54 7.08
CA GLU A 315 -15.03 -11.19 5.82
C GLU A 315 -14.09 -10.71 4.69
N PHE A 316 -13.87 -9.39 4.58
CA PHE A 316 -12.95 -8.84 3.59
C PHE A 316 -11.48 -9.13 3.91
N SER A 317 -11.08 -9.15 5.19
CA SER A 317 -9.71 -9.52 5.59
C SER A 317 -9.38 -10.96 5.21
N LEU A 318 -10.29 -11.90 5.48
CA LEU A 318 -10.10 -13.32 5.14
C LEU A 318 -10.19 -13.56 3.63
N CYS A 319 -11.06 -12.84 2.91
CA CYS A 319 -11.07 -12.88 1.45
C CYS A 319 -9.74 -12.36 0.88
N LEU A 320 -9.23 -11.25 1.42
CA LEU A 320 -7.97 -10.65 0.98
C LEU A 320 -6.79 -11.58 1.23
N LEU A 321 -6.80 -12.37 2.31
CA LEU A 321 -5.80 -13.42 2.56
C LEU A 321 -5.67 -14.35 1.37
N PHE A 322 -6.78 -14.95 0.92
CA PHE A 322 -6.74 -15.88 -0.22
C PHE A 322 -6.48 -15.17 -1.55
N ALA A 323 -7.05 -13.98 -1.78
CA ALA A 323 -6.80 -13.22 -3.00
C ALA A 323 -5.31 -12.80 -3.13
N LYS A 324 -4.68 -12.32 -2.05
CA LYS A 324 -3.25 -12.04 -2.02
C LYS A 324 -2.40 -13.30 -2.13
N LEU A 325 -2.84 -14.43 -1.56
CA LEU A 325 -2.16 -15.72 -1.73
C LEU A 325 -2.03 -16.05 -3.22
N VAL A 326 -3.13 -15.94 -3.98
CA VAL A 326 -3.11 -16.23 -5.42
C VAL A 326 -2.26 -15.21 -6.19
N SER A 327 -2.51 -13.92 -5.97
CA SER A 327 -1.78 -12.82 -6.61
C SER A 327 -0.27 -12.89 -6.39
N TYR A 328 0.18 -13.10 -5.15
CA TYR A 328 1.60 -13.15 -4.82
C TYR A 328 2.26 -14.45 -5.27
N THR A 329 1.53 -15.56 -5.33
CA THR A 329 2.06 -16.78 -5.95
C THR A 329 2.43 -16.51 -7.41
N PHE A 330 1.56 -15.86 -8.18
CA PHE A 330 1.90 -15.43 -9.53
C PHE A 330 3.06 -14.43 -9.55
N LEU A 331 3.07 -13.42 -8.67
CA LEU A 331 4.14 -12.42 -8.62
C LEU A 331 5.54 -13.04 -8.44
N TYR A 332 5.66 -14.07 -7.58
CA TYR A 332 6.93 -14.67 -7.21
C TYR A 332 7.34 -15.90 -8.03
N TRP A 333 6.38 -16.60 -8.63
CA TRP A 333 6.62 -17.89 -9.31
C TRP A 333 6.29 -17.89 -10.81
N LEU A 334 5.53 -16.93 -11.31
CA LEU A 334 5.14 -16.89 -12.73
C LEU A 334 6.35 -16.80 -13.68
N PRO A 335 7.37 -15.95 -13.47
CA PRO A 335 8.52 -15.91 -14.37
C PRO A 335 9.26 -17.25 -14.41
N LEU A 336 9.47 -17.87 -13.24
CA LEU A 336 10.11 -19.19 -13.14
C LEU A 336 9.27 -20.30 -13.81
N TYR A 337 7.95 -20.24 -13.68
CA TYR A 337 7.04 -21.16 -14.37
C TYR A 337 7.16 -21.03 -15.90
N ILE A 338 7.15 -19.79 -16.41
CA ILE A 338 7.28 -19.52 -17.87
C ILE A 338 8.65 -19.99 -18.38
N ALA A 339 9.73 -19.69 -17.65
CA ALA A 339 11.08 -20.13 -18.01
C ALA A 339 11.18 -21.67 -18.05
N ASN A 340 10.62 -22.36 -17.05
CA ASN A 340 10.73 -23.82 -16.95
C ASN A 340 9.82 -24.59 -17.93
N VAL A 341 8.61 -24.10 -18.20
CA VAL A 341 7.60 -24.82 -19.00
C VAL A 341 7.64 -24.44 -20.47
N ALA A 342 7.86 -23.15 -20.77
CA ALA A 342 7.91 -22.67 -22.14
C ALA A 342 9.34 -22.49 -22.67
N HIS A 343 10.36 -22.81 -21.85
CA HIS A 343 11.78 -22.76 -22.22
C HIS A 343 12.24 -21.39 -22.75
N PHE A 344 11.59 -20.32 -22.29
CA PHE A 344 12.01 -18.94 -22.58
C PHE A 344 13.27 -18.59 -21.80
N ASP A 345 14.09 -17.70 -22.36
CA ASP A 345 15.22 -17.11 -21.65
C ASP A 345 14.72 -16.36 -20.39
N PRO A 346 15.48 -16.34 -19.28
CA PRO A 346 15.17 -15.58 -18.07
C PRO A 346 14.65 -14.16 -18.30
N LYS A 347 15.24 -13.43 -19.25
CA LYS A 347 14.78 -12.07 -19.60
C LYS A 347 13.40 -12.11 -20.24
N GLU A 348 13.20 -12.98 -21.23
CA GLU A 348 11.93 -13.10 -21.96
C GLU A 348 10.79 -13.58 -21.06
N ALA A 349 11.06 -14.54 -20.16
CA ALA A 349 10.12 -15.01 -19.16
C ALA A 349 9.72 -13.89 -18.19
N GLY A 350 10.70 -13.07 -17.78
CA GLY A 350 10.49 -11.85 -17.00
C GLY A 350 9.57 -10.87 -17.71
N ASP A 351 9.88 -10.54 -18.97
CA ASP A 351 9.10 -9.63 -19.81
C ASP A 351 7.66 -10.13 -20.01
N MET A 352 7.46 -11.42 -20.30
CA MET A 352 6.13 -12.03 -20.44
C MET A 352 5.32 -11.97 -19.14
N SER A 353 5.97 -12.16 -17.98
CA SER A 353 5.28 -12.07 -16.69
C SER A 353 4.71 -10.68 -16.40
N THR A 354 5.23 -9.61 -17.03
CA THR A 354 4.71 -8.23 -16.84
C THR A 354 3.29 -8.08 -17.37
N LEU A 355 2.86 -8.92 -18.31
CA LEU A 355 1.48 -8.93 -18.81
C LEU A 355 0.46 -9.22 -17.71
N PHE A 356 0.83 -10.01 -16.70
CA PHE A 356 -0.02 -10.25 -15.53
C PHE A 356 -0.23 -8.96 -14.71
N ASP A 357 0.82 -8.15 -14.52
CA ASP A 357 0.71 -6.86 -13.82
C ASP A 357 -0.06 -5.83 -14.66
N VAL A 358 0.12 -5.80 -15.99
CA VAL A 358 -0.68 -4.96 -16.90
C VAL A 358 -2.16 -5.33 -16.82
N GLY A 359 -2.46 -6.63 -16.81
CA GLY A 359 -3.80 -7.14 -16.52
C GLY A 359 -4.31 -6.60 -15.19
N GLY A 360 -3.49 -6.64 -14.14
CA GLY A 360 -3.85 -6.15 -12.81
C GLY A 360 -4.18 -4.66 -12.73
N ILE A 361 -3.49 -3.81 -13.49
CA ILE A 361 -3.84 -2.38 -13.64
C ILE A 361 -5.26 -2.25 -14.17
N VAL A 362 -5.56 -2.92 -15.29
CA VAL A 362 -6.88 -2.90 -15.92
C VAL A 362 -7.94 -3.46 -14.95
N GLY A 363 -7.63 -4.58 -14.31
CA GLY A 363 -8.50 -5.26 -13.35
C GLY A 363 -8.87 -4.38 -12.15
N GLY A 364 -7.89 -3.70 -11.54
CA GLY A 364 -8.11 -2.80 -10.41
C GLY A 364 -9.00 -1.61 -10.76
N ILE A 365 -8.76 -0.98 -11.92
CA ILE A 365 -9.57 0.14 -12.41
C ILE A 365 -11.00 -0.32 -12.71
N VAL A 366 -11.17 -1.45 -13.42
CA VAL A 366 -12.48 -2.01 -13.76
C VAL A 366 -13.24 -2.43 -12.51
N ALA A 367 -12.59 -3.11 -11.55
CA ALA A 367 -13.19 -3.49 -10.27
C ALA A 367 -13.67 -2.26 -9.50
N GLY A 368 -12.85 -1.21 -9.45
CA GLY A 368 -13.20 0.08 -8.86
C GLY A 368 -14.42 0.72 -9.50
N LEU A 369 -14.43 0.78 -10.84
CA LEU A 369 -15.52 1.37 -11.61
C LEU A 369 -16.84 0.58 -11.47
N VAL A 370 -16.79 -0.73 -11.65
CA VAL A 370 -17.97 -1.61 -11.58
C VAL A 370 -18.57 -1.57 -10.19
N SER A 371 -17.74 -1.63 -9.14
CA SER A 371 -18.23 -1.60 -7.77
C SER A 371 -18.80 -0.24 -7.37
N ASP A 372 -18.28 0.87 -7.90
CA ASP A 372 -18.89 2.21 -7.73
C ASP A 372 -20.26 2.31 -8.43
N GLN A 373 -20.43 1.66 -9.58
CA GLN A 373 -21.69 1.67 -10.34
C GLN A 373 -22.77 0.78 -9.72
N THR A 374 -22.41 -0.43 -9.32
CA THR A 374 -23.33 -1.39 -8.71
C THR A 374 -23.62 -1.07 -7.25
N GLY A 375 -22.67 -0.44 -6.55
CA GLY A 375 -22.69 -0.27 -5.10
C GLY A 375 -22.42 -1.59 -4.35
N GLY A 376 -21.97 -2.63 -5.05
CA GLY A 376 -21.67 -3.95 -4.49
C GLY A 376 -20.18 -4.26 -4.57
N ARG A 377 -19.46 -3.99 -3.47
CA ARG A 377 -18.02 -4.23 -3.38
C ARG A 377 -17.73 -5.74 -3.31
N ALA A 378 -18.49 -6.48 -2.51
CA ALA A 378 -18.30 -7.91 -2.32
C ALA A 378 -18.70 -8.72 -3.56
N SER A 379 -19.83 -8.37 -4.17
CA SER A 379 -20.32 -8.99 -5.41
C SER A 379 -19.34 -8.80 -6.57
N THR A 380 -18.77 -7.60 -6.72
CA THR A 380 -17.73 -7.34 -7.74
C THR A 380 -16.50 -8.25 -7.52
N CYS A 381 -15.99 -8.34 -6.28
CA CYS A 381 -14.87 -9.23 -5.95
C CYS A 381 -15.21 -10.70 -6.26
N CYS A 382 -16.38 -11.16 -5.82
CA CYS A 382 -16.81 -12.55 -5.97
C CYS A 382 -16.94 -12.95 -7.45
N VAL A 383 -17.55 -12.10 -8.29
CA VAL A 383 -17.67 -12.35 -9.73
C VAL A 383 -16.28 -12.48 -10.38
N MET A 384 -15.35 -11.58 -10.07
CA MET A 384 -14.01 -11.63 -10.63
C MET A 384 -13.24 -12.88 -10.19
N LEU A 385 -13.34 -13.28 -8.91
CA LEU A 385 -12.70 -14.50 -8.39
C LEU A 385 -13.30 -15.79 -9.00
N ILE A 386 -14.62 -15.86 -9.17
CA ILE A 386 -15.28 -17.00 -9.85
C ILE A 386 -14.81 -17.12 -11.30
N LEU A 387 -14.65 -15.99 -11.99
CA LEU A 387 -14.13 -15.97 -13.36
C LEU A 387 -12.62 -16.27 -13.42
N ALA A 388 -11.86 -15.99 -12.36
CA ALA A 388 -10.43 -16.30 -12.28
C ALA A 388 -10.18 -17.82 -12.19
N ALA A 389 -10.95 -18.54 -11.37
CA ALA A 389 -10.77 -19.98 -11.13
C ALA A 389 -10.59 -20.85 -12.42
N PRO A 390 -11.43 -20.74 -13.48
CA PRO A 390 -11.22 -21.50 -14.71
C PRO A 390 -9.98 -21.04 -15.51
N MET A 391 -9.55 -19.79 -15.36
CA MET A 391 -8.38 -19.23 -16.07
C MET A 391 -7.05 -19.69 -15.46
N VAL A 392 -7.08 -20.19 -14.23
CA VAL A 392 -5.90 -20.73 -13.51
C VAL A 392 -5.71 -22.23 -13.79
N THR A 393 -6.50 -22.83 -14.69
CA THR A 393 -6.39 -24.25 -15.03
C THR A 393 -5.08 -24.58 -15.79
N PRO A 394 -4.44 -25.72 -15.47
CA PRO A 394 -3.18 -26.10 -16.10
C PRO A 394 -3.34 -26.37 -17.60
N GLY A 395 -2.51 -25.72 -18.43
CA GLY A 395 -2.43 -26.00 -19.86
C GLY A 395 -1.54 -25.01 -20.62
N PRO A 396 -1.18 -25.32 -21.89
CA PRO A 396 -0.37 -24.42 -22.74
C PRO A 396 -1.05 -23.06 -22.97
N PHE A 397 -2.36 -22.99 -22.76
CA PHE A 397 -3.16 -21.78 -22.81
C PHE A 397 -2.77 -20.74 -21.75
N ILE A 398 -2.21 -21.14 -20.60
CA ILE A 398 -1.90 -20.19 -19.51
C ILE A 398 -0.72 -19.25 -19.84
N VAL A 399 0.18 -19.69 -20.71
CA VAL A 399 1.33 -18.89 -21.19
C VAL A 399 0.93 -17.97 -22.36
N SER A 400 -0.31 -18.06 -22.84
CA SER A 400 -0.79 -17.17 -23.91
C SER A 400 -0.96 -15.74 -23.40
N LEU A 401 -0.47 -14.77 -24.18
CA LEU A 401 -0.55 -13.33 -23.88
C LEU A 401 -1.93 -12.88 -23.40
N ARG A 402 -3.00 -13.32 -24.08
CA ARG A 402 -4.39 -12.96 -23.75
C ARG A 402 -4.81 -13.49 -22.38
N MET A 403 -4.37 -14.68 -21.99
CA MET A 403 -4.76 -15.30 -20.73
C MET A 403 -4.01 -14.70 -19.55
N LEU A 404 -2.72 -14.36 -19.69
CA LEU A 404 -1.98 -13.65 -18.63
C LEU A 404 -2.61 -12.29 -18.30
N LEU A 405 -3.04 -11.53 -19.33
CA LEU A 405 -3.74 -10.27 -19.14
C LEU A 405 -5.09 -10.46 -18.41
N VAL A 406 -5.91 -11.43 -18.87
CA VAL A 406 -7.24 -11.67 -18.27
C VAL A 406 -7.12 -12.23 -16.85
N CYS A 407 -6.23 -13.20 -16.63
CA CYS A 407 -5.95 -13.76 -15.32
C CYS A 407 -5.44 -12.67 -14.36
N GLY A 408 -4.47 -11.86 -14.78
CA GLY A 408 -3.98 -10.72 -14.02
C GLY A 408 -5.08 -9.73 -13.64
N ALA A 409 -5.98 -9.42 -14.59
CA ALA A 409 -7.12 -8.54 -14.32
C ALA A 409 -8.09 -9.12 -13.28
N LEU A 410 -8.44 -10.40 -13.42
CA LEU A 410 -9.42 -11.07 -12.56
C LEU A 410 -8.88 -11.35 -11.15
N VAL A 411 -7.58 -11.67 -11.02
CA VAL A 411 -6.94 -11.96 -9.73
C VAL A 411 -6.58 -10.67 -8.98
N ASN A 412 -5.94 -9.70 -9.66
CA ASN A 412 -5.48 -8.49 -8.98
C ASN A 412 -6.59 -7.45 -8.77
N GLY A 413 -7.71 -7.54 -9.50
CA GLY A 413 -8.86 -6.64 -9.32
C GLY A 413 -9.47 -6.69 -7.92
N PRO A 414 -9.91 -7.87 -7.41
CA PRO A 414 -10.37 -8.05 -6.04
C PRO A 414 -9.34 -7.62 -5.00
N TYR A 415 -8.08 -7.99 -5.21
CA TYR A 415 -6.97 -7.56 -4.36
C TYR A 415 -6.91 -6.03 -4.26
N ALA A 416 -6.83 -5.33 -5.39
CA ALA A 416 -6.77 -3.87 -5.46
C ALA A 416 -7.99 -3.22 -4.82
N LEU A 417 -9.20 -3.73 -5.13
CA LEU A 417 -10.45 -3.17 -4.64
C LEU A 417 -10.58 -3.29 -3.12
N ILE A 418 -10.22 -4.44 -2.55
CA ILE A 418 -10.34 -4.68 -1.11
C ILE A 418 -9.30 -3.86 -0.34
N THR A 419 -8.04 -3.91 -0.78
CA THR A 419 -6.92 -3.24 -0.13
C THR A 419 -7.06 -1.71 -0.14
N THR A 420 -7.81 -1.14 -1.09
CA THR A 420 -7.97 0.32 -1.22
C THR A 420 -9.38 0.80 -0.87
N ALA A 421 -10.32 0.68 -1.79
CA ALA A 421 -11.66 1.26 -1.65
C ALA A 421 -12.44 0.66 -0.47
N VAL A 422 -12.43 -0.68 -0.32
CA VAL A 422 -13.15 -1.34 0.79
C VAL A 422 -12.51 -1.00 2.12
N SER A 423 -11.18 -1.01 2.20
CA SER A 423 -10.46 -0.61 3.41
C SER A 423 -10.79 0.83 3.82
N ALA A 424 -10.85 1.74 2.84
CA ALA A 424 -11.25 3.12 3.06
C ALA A 424 -12.71 3.26 3.51
N ASP A 425 -13.63 2.51 2.89
CA ASP A 425 -15.06 2.51 3.22
C ASP A 425 -15.29 1.97 4.64
N LEU A 426 -14.62 0.88 5.04
CA LEU A 426 -14.70 0.30 6.38
C LEU A 426 -14.01 1.18 7.44
N GLY A 427 -12.87 1.77 7.10
CA GLY A 427 -12.14 2.68 7.99
C GLY A 427 -12.82 4.04 8.19
N THR A 428 -13.82 4.37 7.39
CA THR A 428 -14.66 5.59 7.54
C THR A 428 -16.12 5.27 7.88
N HIS A 429 -16.40 4.04 8.31
CA HIS A 429 -17.73 3.58 8.68
C HIS A 429 -18.34 4.43 9.82
N GLU A 430 -19.67 4.62 9.82
CA GLU A 430 -20.38 5.51 10.75
C GLU A 430 -20.14 5.19 12.24
N SER A 431 -19.88 3.91 12.54
CA SER A 431 -19.50 3.45 13.89
C SER A 431 -18.22 4.09 14.43
N LEU A 432 -17.42 4.72 13.57
CA LEU A 432 -16.12 5.31 13.89
C LEU A 432 -16.16 6.81 14.15
N ARG A 433 -17.34 7.46 14.07
CA ARG A 433 -17.56 8.89 14.35
C ARG A 433 -16.53 9.85 13.73
N GLY A 434 -15.98 9.52 12.55
CA GLY A 434 -14.99 10.37 11.87
C GLY A 434 -13.58 10.33 12.45
N ASN A 435 -13.23 9.35 13.29
CA ASN A 435 -11.87 9.19 13.81
C ASN A 435 -10.90 8.78 12.69
N SER A 436 -10.10 9.71 12.19
CA SER A 436 -9.11 9.45 11.12
C SER A 436 -8.07 8.40 11.51
N ARG A 437 -7.77 8.22 12.81
CA ARG A 437 -6.88 7.15 13.32
C ARG A 437 -7.49 5.75 13.26
N ALA A 438 -8.80 5.64 13.10
CA ALA A 438 -9.44 4.34 12.91
C ALA A 438 -9.17 3.77 11.50
N LEU A 439 -9.02 4.63 10.50
CA LEU A 439 -8.78 4.24 9.11
C LEU A 439 -7.45 3.52 8.93
N SER A 440 -6.37 4.06 9.51
CA SER A 440 -5.03 3.43 9.52
C SER A 440 -5.08 2.05 10.18
N THR A 441 -5.75 1.94 11.33
CA THR A 441 -5.86 0.68 12.09
C THR A 441 -6.66 -0.38 11.31
N VAL A 442 -7.82 -0.03 10.76
CA VAL A 442 -8.64 -0.97 9.96
C VAL A 442 -7.89 -1.42 8.70
N THR A 443 -7.19 -0.49 8.04
CA THR A 443 -6.36 -0.81 6.87
C THR A 443 -5.21 -1.74 7.24
N ALA A 444 -4.52 -1.49 8.36
CA ALA A 444 -3.45 -2.36 8.83
C ALA A 444 -3.94 -3.78 9.15
N ILE A 445 -5.15 -3.93 9.69
CA ILE A 445 -5.76 -5.23 9.96
C ILE A 445 -6.08 -5.98 8.67
N ILE A 446 -6.79 -5.33 7.74
CA ILE A 446 -7.17 -5.92 6.47
C ILE A 446 -5.92 -6.30 5.68
N ASP A 447 -5.01 -5.35 5.48
CA ASP A 447 -3.83 -5.55 4.67
C ASP A 447 -2.79 -6.47 5.34
N GLY A 448 -2.68 -6.43 6.67
CA GLY A 448 -1.87 -7.35 7.47
C GLY A 448 -2.36 -8.79 7.36
N THR A 449 -3.67 -9.03 7.47
CA THR A 449 -4.28 -10.35 7.25
C THR A 449 -4.04 -10.83 5.81
N GLY A 450 -4.20 -9.93 4.85
CA GLY A 450 -3.86 -10.19 3.45
C GLY A 450 -2.39 -10.58 3.26
N SER A 451 -1.48 -9.91 3.96
CA SER A 451 -0.02 -10.14 3.87
C SER A 451 0.39 -11.51 4.40
N ILE A 452 -0.37 -12.09 5.34
CA ILE A 452 -0.19 -13.50 5.74
C ILE A 452 -0.44 -14.43 4.55
N GLY A 453 -1.51 -14.18 3.79
CA GLY A 453 -1.79 -14.92 2.56
C GLY A 453 -0.70 -14.77 1.50
N ALA A 454 -0.20 -13.54 1.34
CA ALA A 454 0.93 -13.25 0.47
C ALA A 454 2.20 -14.04 0.85
N ALA A 455 2.44 -14.31 2.13
CA ALA A 455 3.54 -15.17 2.60
C ALA A 455 3.29 -16.66 2.36
N LEU A 456 2.06 -17.13 2.65
CA LEU A 456 1.69 -18.54 2.51
C LEU A 456 1.73 -19.02 1.06
N GLY A 457 1.29 -18.21 0.09
CA GLY A 457 1.19 -18.61 -1.31
C GLY A 457 2.51 -19.06 -1.93
N PRO A 458 3.51 -18.17 -2.04
CA PRO A 458 4.84 -18.51 -2.55
C PRO A 458 5.54 -19.62 -1.78
N LEU A 459 5.36 -19.69 -0.45
CA LEU A 459 5.90 -20.78 0.36
C LEU A 459 5.29 -22.13 -0.04
N LEU A 460 3.96 -22.22 -0.10
CA LEU A 460 3.26 -23.43 -0.49
C LEU A 460 3.57 -23.80 -1.95
N ALA A 461 3.69 -22.83 -2.86
CA ALA A 461 4.13 -23.07 -4.22
C ALA A 461 5.53 -23.70 -4.28
N GLY A 462 6.47 -23.23 -3.44
CA GLY A 462 7.80 -23.83 -3.31
C GLY A 462 7.78 -25.27 -2.80
N LEU A 463 6.90 -25.57 -1.84
CA LEU A 463 6.75 -26.91 -1.27
C LEU A 463 6.00 -27.89 -2.20
N ILE A 464 5.04 -27.39 -2.99
CA ILE A 464 4.16 -28.21 -3.83
C ILE A 464 4.73 -28.38 -5.25
N SER A 465 5.41 -27.38 -5.80
CA SER A 465 5.94 -27.42 -7.17
C SER A 465 6.88 -28.59 -7.49
N PRO A 466 7.63 -29.21 -6.56
CA PRO A 466 8.37 -30.45 -6.82
C PRO A 466 7.46 -31.64 -7.17
N THR A 467 6.21 -31.66 -6.67
CA THR A 467 5.22 -32.71 -6.97
C THR A 467 4.47 -32.49 -8.30
N GLY A 468 4.72 -31.37 -8.97
CA GLY A 468 4.12 -30.99 -10.25
C GLY A 468 3.33 -29.68 -10.17
N TRP A 469 3.44 -28.86 -11.23
CA TRP A 469 2.78 -27.55 -11.32
C TRP A 469 1.25 -27.61 -11.28
N ASN A 470 0.65 -28.71 -11.73
CA ASN A 470 -0.80 -28.93 -11.65
C ASN A 470 -1.33 -28.82 -10.22
N ASN A 471 -0.57 -29.33 -9.23
CA ASN A 471 -0.95 -29.25 -7.82
C ASN A 471 -0.91 -27.81 -7.29
N VAL A 472 0.04 -27.00 -7.77
CA VAL A 472 0.10 -25.56 -7.47
C VAL A 472 -1.15 -24.87 -8.03
N PHE A 473 -1.55 -25.16 -9.27
CA PHE A 473 -2.77 -24.60 -9.85
C PHE A 473 -4.05 -25.01 -9.08
N PHE A 474 -4.16 -26.28 -8.65
CA PHE A 474 -5.29 -26.71 -7.83
C PHE A 474 -5.32 -26.01 -6.46
N MET A 475 -4.17 -25.75 -5.86
CA MET A 475 -4.08 -24.94 -4.65
C MET A 475 -4.63 -23.52 -4.89
N LEU A 476 -4.26 -22.88 -6.00
CA LEU A 476 -4.74 -21.53 -6.33
C LEU A 476 -6.26 -21.49 -6.57
N ILE A 477 -6.79 -22.45 -7.32
CA ILE A 477 -8.24 -22.58 -7.55
C ILE A 477 -8.99 -22.79 -6.22
N THR A 478 -8.43 -23.61 -5.33
CA THR A 478 -9.02 -23.84 -4.00
C THR A 478 -9.02 -22.56 -3.16
N ALA A 479 -7.96 -21.76 -3.24
CA ALA A 479 -7.90 -20.46 -2.56
C ALA A 479 -8.97 -19.48 -3.08
N ASP A 480 -9.17 -19.40 -4.40
CA ASP A 480 -10.23 -18.56 -5.00
C ASP A 480 -11.63 -18.99 -4.54
N ILE A 481 -11.90 -20.30 -4.51
CA ILE A 481 -13.18 -20.83 -4.02
C ILE A 481 -13.40 -20.47 -2.55
N LEU A 482 -12.37 -20.62 -1.71
CA LEU A 482 -12.45 -20.26 -0.29
C LEU A 482 -12.70 -18.75 -0.11
N ALA A 483 -12.04 -17.90 -0.90
CA ALA A 483 -12.27 -16.46 -0.91
C ALA A 483 -13.74 -16.11 -1.23
N CYS A 484 -14.31 -16.74 -2.26
CA CYS A 484 -15.72 -16.57 -2.63
C CYS A 484 -16.69 -17.04 -1.53
N LEU A 485 -16.42 -18.19 -0.91
CA LEU A 485 -17.24 -18.72 0.18
C LEU A 485 -17.28 -17.77 1.38
N LEU A 486 -16.16 -17.12 1.70
CA LEU A 486 -16.08 -16.14 2.79
C LEU A 486 -16.86 -14.85 2.49
N LEU A 487 -16.91 -14.42 1.23
CA LEU A 487 -17.71 -13.26 0.82
C LEU A 487 -19.21 -13.55 0.65
N SER A 488 -19.61 -14.83 0.55
CA SER A 488 -20.98 -15.24 0.20
C SER A 488 -22.09 -14.56 1.02
N ARG A 489 -21.89 -14.39 2.34
CA ARG A 489 -22.86 -13.71 3.22
C ARG A 489 -23.03 -12.23 2.86
N LEU A 490 -21.93 -11.55 2.53
CA LEU A 490 -21.94 -10.14 2.18
C LEU A 490 -22.55 -9.94 0.78
N VAL A 491 -22.23 -10.82 -0.16
CA VAL A 491 -22.86 -10.88 -1.49
C VAL A 491 -24.36 -11.08 -1.36
N TYR A 492 -24.82 -12.02 -0.52
CA TYR A 492 -26.24 -12.24 -0.28
C TYR A 492 -26.95 -10.99 0.25
N LYS A 493 -26.29 -10.26 1.16
CA LYS A 493 -26.81 -8.99 1.70
C LYS A 493 -26.91 -7.90 0.62
N GLU A 494 -25.88 -7.75 -0.22
CA GLU A 494 -25.86 -6.79 -1.34
C GLU A 494 -26.96 -7.10 -2.36
N VAL A 495 -27.06 -8.35 -2.81
CA VAL A 495 -28.06 -8.80 -3.79
C VAL A 495 -29.48 -8.61 -3.25
N ARG A 496 -29.72 -8.95 -1.98
CA ARG A 496 -31.03 -8.70 -1.35
C ARG A 496 -31.35 -7.21 -1.27
N GLY A 497 -30.34 -6.36 -1.04
CA GLY A 497 -30.47 -4.90 -1.05
C GLY A 497 -30.83 -4.33 -2.41
N TRP A 498 -30.41 -4.97 -3.51
CA TRP A 498 -30.83 -4.59 -4.87
C TRP A 498 -32.24 -5.05 -5.21
N CYS A 499 -32.64 -6.23 -4.73
CA CYS A 499 -33.96 -6.80 -5.00
C CYS A 499 -35.08 -6.23 -4.12
N GLY A 500 -34.76 -5.66 -2.96
CA GLY A 500 -35.72 -5.03 -2.04
C GLY A 500 -35.75 -3.51 -2.15
N HIS A 501 -36.94 -2.91 -2.29
CA HIS A 501 -37.16 -1.46 -2.17
C HIS A 501 -36.72 -0.94 -0.78
N SER A 502 -35.44 -0.63 -0.60
CA SER A 502 -34.98 0.31 0.42
C SER A 502 -34.40 1.54 -0.28
N PRO A 503 -34.80 2.76 0.11
CA PRO A 503 -34.29 3.96 -0.52
C PRO A 503 -32.77 3.98 -0.34
N ARG A 504 -32.04 4.09 -1.45
CA ARG A 504 -30.60 4.34 -1.46
C ARG A 504 -30.33 5.60 -0.64
N HIS A 505 -29.83 5.45 0.59
CA HIS A 505 -29.13 6.53 1.25
C HIS A 505 -27.81 6.75 0.52
N ARG A 506 -27.81 7.67 -0.45
CA ARG A 506 -26.58 8.34 -0.90
C ARG A 506 -26.09 9.17 0.28
N GLY A 507 -24.91 8.85 0.83
CA GLY A 507 -24.25 9.57 1.90
C GLY A 507 -22.74 9.57 1.73
#